data_AF-A0A7Y8M226-F1
#
_entry.id   AF-A0A7Y8M226-F1
#
_cell.length_a   1.000
_cell.length_b   1.000
_cell.length_c   1.000
_cell.angle_alpha   90.00
_cell.angle_beta   90.00
_cell.angle_gamma   90.00
#
_symmetry.space_group_name_H-M   'P 1'
#
loop_
_entity.id
_entity.type
_entity.pdbx_description
1 polymer ?
#
loop_
_entity_poly.entity_id
_entity_poly.type
_entity_poly.pdbx_seq_one_letter_code
_entity_poly.pdbx_strand_id
1 'polypeptide(L)'
;MLTRYRHAAGGRRFPEHASSGLLPWQARKLYRRERGGPVAVPVGDSDPVLGRSYREIGAEGYSWHRSRGMGAAFAPPGGAHETYRLADSAFPGAPRESGFFDSVDTSLMSILELVAADQHVAHGVRPLLKKAQAAALEARRLFVPSNPENAAPAVTAGLASGRHRRG
;
A
#
# COMPACT_ATOMS: atom_id res chain seq x y z
N MET A 1 -1.51 -15.67 -15.37
CA MET A 1 -1.48 -14.50 -14.44
C MET A 1 -1.03 -13.24 -15.16
N LEU A 2 0.13 -13.25 -15.84
CA LEU A 2 0.66 -12.12 -16.62
C LEU A 2 -0.32 -11.56 -17.67
N THR A 3 -1.05 -12.44 -18.35
CA THR A 3 -2.04 -12.07 -19.36
C THR A 3 -3.17 -11.20 -18.78
N ARG A 4 -3.66 -11.50 -17.57
CA ARG A 4 -4.72 -10.71 -16.90
C ARG A 4 -4.22 -9.34 -16.44
N TYR A 5 -2.98 -9.27 -15.93
CA TYR A 5 -2.33 -8.01 -15.55
C TYR A 5 -2.30 -7.02 -16.72
N ARG A 6 -1.95 -7.49 -17.92
CA ARG A 6 -1.93 -6.65 -19.13
C ARG A 6 -3.32 -6.34 -19.67
N HIS A 7 -4.30 -7.25 -19.50
CA HIS A 7 -5.66 -7.02 -19.99
C HIS A 7 -6.47 -6.06 -19.13
N ALA A 8 -6.22 -6.01 -17.82
CA ALA A 8 -6.86 -5.00 -16.95
C ALA A 8 -6.52 -3.57 -17.40
N ALA A 9 -5.33 -3.36 -17.96
CA ALA A 9 -4.88 -2.07 -18.47
C ALA A 9 -5.49 -1.69 -19.83
N GLY A 10 -5.83 -2.68 -20.65
CA GLY A 10 -6.35 -2.48 -22.00
C GLY A 10 -7.86 -2.69 -22.05
N GLY A 11 -8.64 -1.60 -22.05
CA GLY A 11 -10.11 -1.64 -22.15
C GLY A 11 -10.68 -2.25 -23.44
N ARG A 12 -9.83 -2.63 -24.40
CA ARG A 12 -10.24 -3.15 -25.70
C ARG A 12 -10.59 -4.64 -25.69
N ARG A 13 -10.09 -5.42 -24.71
CA ARG A 13 -10.28 -6.88 -24.72
C ARG A 13 -11.61 -7.33 -24.13
N PHE A 14 -12.20 -6.51 -23.26
CA PHE A 14 -13.48 -6.76 -22.60
C PHE A 14 -14.31 -5.46 -22.61
N PRO A 15 -14.76 -4.98 -23.78
CA PRO A 15 -15.50 -3.72 -23.90
C PRO A 15 -16.79 -3.69 -23.06
N GLU A 16 -17.41 -4.86 -22.81
CA GLU A 16 -18.58 -5.03 -21.96
C GLU A 16 -18.38 -4.55 -20.51
N HIS A 17 -17.14 -4.53 -20.03
CA HIS A 17 -16.79 -4.01 -18.71
C HIS A 17 -17.09 -2.52 -18.58
N ALA A 18 -16.89 -1.74 -19.66
CA ALA A 18 -17.21 -0.31 -19.66
C ALA A 18 -18.72 -0.08 -19.44
N SER A 19 -19.56 -0.91 -20.06
CA SER A 19 -21.01 -0.89 -19.86
C SER A 19 -21.45 -1.24 -18.44
N SER A 20 -20.59 -1.94 -17.67
CA SER A 20 -20.80 -2.23 -16.25
C SER A 20 -20.08 -1.24 -15.31
N GLY A 21 -19.54 -0.14 -15.85
CA GLY A 21 -18.84 0.89 -15.07
C GLY A 21 -17.42 0.52 -14.64
N LEU A 22 -16.87 -0.59 -15.13
CA LEU A 22 -15.51 -1.03 -14.84
C LEU A 22 -14.54 -0.38 -15.84
N LEU A 23 -13.88 0.69 -15.39
CA LEU A 23 -12.86 1.37 -16.17
C LEU A 23 -11.54 0.57 -16.18
N PRO A 24 -10.74 0.66 -17.25
CA PRO A 24 -9.42 0.04 -17.29
C PRO A 24 -8.54 0.51 -16.13
N TRP A 25 -7.81 -0.42 -15.53
CA TRP A 25 -6.89 -0.15 -14.44
C TRP A 25 -5.55 -0.88 -14.68
N GLN A 26 -4.48 -0.11 -14.82
CA GLN A 26 -3.12 -0.64 -14.93
C GLN A 26 -2.50 -0.70 -13.53
N ALA A 27 -2.38 -1.91 -12.98
CA ALA A 27 -1.52 -2.12 -11.82
C ALA A 27 -0.06 -1.72 -12.18
N ARG A 28 0.63 -1.01 -11.29
CA ARG A 28 1.99 -0.51 -11.57
C ARG A 28 3.04 -1.61 -11.59
N LYS A 29 2.88 -2.63 -10.74
CA LYS A 29 3.82 -3.75 -10.59
C LYS A 29 3.10 -5.04 -10.27
N LEU A 30 3.67 -6.15 -10.67
CA LEU A 30 3.22 -7.50 -10.33
C LEU A 30 4.38 -8.28 -9.73
N TYR A 31 4.18 -8.84 -8.54
CA TYR A 31 5.16 -9.71 -7.88
C TYR A 31 4.67 -11.14 -7.78
N ARG A 32 5.62 -12.06 -7.72
CA ARG A 32 5.38 -13.46 -7.41
C ARG A 32 6.27 -13.87 -6.24
N ARG A 33 5.71 -14.65 -5.32
CA ARG A 33 6.49 -15.27 -4.26
C ARG A 33 7.57 -16.16 -4.87
N GLU A 34 8.79 -16.02 -4.39
CA GLU A 34 9.94 -16.79 -4.85
C GLU A 34 10.93 -16.92 -3.70
N ARG A 35 11.32 -18.15 -3.34
CA ARG A 35 12.31 -18.39 -2.28
C ARG A 35 13.66 -17.77 -2.69
N GLY A 36 14.23 -16.94 -1.82
CA GLY A 36 15.49 -16.22 -2.11
C GLY A 36 15.33 -15.07 -3.10
N GLY A 37 14.09 -14.62 -3.34
CA GLY A 37 13.80 -13.43 -4.14
C GLY A 37 14.38 -12.15 -3.50
N PRO A 38 14.68 -11.11 -4.31
CA PRO A 38 15.39 -9.91 -3.85
C PRO A 38 14.55 -8.99 -2.95
N VAL A 39 13.22 -9.08 -3.00
CA VAL A 39 12.31 -8.34 -2.12
C VAL A 39 11.92 -9.24 -0.96
N ALA A 40 12.28 -8.87 0.27
CA ALA A 40 12.00 -9.63 1.48
C ALA A 40 11.02 -8.87 2.39
N VAL A 41 10.02 -9.58 2.90
CA VAL A 41 9.04 -9.06 3.86
C VAL A 41 9.27 -9.76 5.19
N PRO A 42 9.56 -9.04 6.29
CA PRO A 42 9.85 -9.64 7.59
C PRO A 42 8.54 -10.04 8.29
N VAL A 43 7.90 -11.11 7.82
CA VAL A 43 6.60 -11.58 8.35
C VAL A 43 6.67 -12.10 9.79
N GLY A 44 7.87 -12.43 10.28
CA GLY A 44 8.10 -12.84 11.66
C GLY A 44 8.23 -11.68 12.64
N ASP A 45 8.39 -10.44 12.16
CA ASP A 45 8.45 -9.27 13.02
C ASP A 45 7.06 -8.97 13.59
N SER A 46 7.03 -8.55 14.85
CA SER A 46 5.81 -8.19 15.55
C SER A 46 5.27 -6.85 15.10
N ASP A 47 3.96 -6.79 14.85
CA ASP A 47 3.26 -5.53 14.74
C ASP A 47 3.24 -4.85 16.12
N PRO A 48 3.75 -3.62 16.26
CA PRO A 48 3.89 -2.96 17.56
C PRO A 48 2.55 -2.53 18.17
N VAL A 49 1.46 -2.50 17.38
CA VAL A 49 0.11 -2.18 17.85
C VAL A 49 -0.62 -3.44 18.30
N LEU A 50 -0.50 -4.53 17.52
CA LEU A 50 -1.20 -5.78 17.80
C LEU A 50 -0.41 -6.71 18.74
N GLY A 51 0.89 -6.47 18.95
CA GLY A 51 1.76 -7.28 19.80
C GLY A 51 2.00 -8.71 19.26
N ARG A 52 1.69 -8.94 17.98
CA ARG A 52 1.78 -10.25 17.30
C ARG A 52 2.46 -10.08 15.96
N SER A 53 3.16 -11.12 15.51
CA SER A 53 3.76 -11.14 14.18
C SER A 53 2.73 -11.28 13.07
N TYR A 54 3.03 -10.73 11.90
CA TYR A 54 2.18 -10.85 10.71
C TYR A 54 1.91 -12.32 10.35
N ARG A 55 2.88 -13.21 10.60
CA ARG A 55 2.73 -14.64 10.36
C ARG A 55 1.81 -15.34 11.36
N GLU A 56 1.79 -14.92 12.63
CA GLU A 56 0.83 -15.43 13.63
C GLU A 56 -0.60 -15.04 13.26
N ILE A 57 -0.80 -13.78 12.83
CA ILE A 57 -2.10 -13.29 12.35
C ILE A 57 -2.54 -14.10 11.12
N GLY A 58 -1.62 -14.34 10.17
CA GLY A 58 -1.88 -15.16 8.99
C GLY A 58 -2.21 -16.62 9.31
N ALA A 59 -1.50 -17.23 10.27
CA ALA A 59 -1.74 -18.62 10.68
C ALA A 59 -3.09 -18.78 11.39
N GLU A 60 -3.48 -17.82 12.22
CA GLU A 60 -4.83 -17.77 12.79
C GLU A 60 -5.89 -17.69 11.69
N GLY A 61 -5.73 -16.77 10.73
CA GLY A 61 -6.59 -16.68 9.54
C GLY A 61 -6.72 -18.03 8.82
N TYR A 62 -5.60 -18.71 8.63
CA TYR A 62 -5.55 -20.03 7.99
C TYR A 62 -6.22 -21.13 8.83
N SER A 63 -6.18 -21.03 10.16
CA SER A 63 -6.85 -21.99 11.06
C SER A 63 -8.37 -22.02 10.89
N TRP A 64 -8.97 -20.91 10.42
CA TRP A 64 -10.39 -20.83 10.11
C TRP A 64 -10.80 -21.63 8.87
N HIS A 65 -9.84 -22.11 8.06
CA HIS A 65 -10.10 -23.01 6.93
C HIS A 65 -10.36 -24.46 7.42
N ARG A 66 -11.31 -24.62 8.34
CA ARG A 66 -11.60 -25.86 9.09
C ARG A 66 -12.02 -27.01 8.19
N SER A 67 -12.83 -26.75 7.17
CA SER A 67 -13.24 -27.76 6.18
C SER A 67 -12.08 -28.29 5.33
N ARG A 68 -10.92 -27.61 5.35
CA ARG A 68 -9.68 -28.04 4.70
C ARG A 68 -8.67 -28.66 5.69
N GLY A 69 -9.11 -28.97 6.91
CA GLY A 69 -8.27 -29.61 7.93
C GLY A 69 -7.25 -28.69 8.59
N MET A 70 -7.38 -27.37 8.44
CA MET A 70 -6.36 -26.42 8.91
C MET A 70 -6.54 -25.95 10.35
N GLY A 71 -7.49 -26.50 11.10
CA GLY A 71 -7.85 -26.02 12.44
C GLY A 71 -6.73 -26.01 13.49
N ALA A 72 -5.61 -26.70 13.24
CA ALA A 72 -4.42 -26.72 14.08
C ALA A 72 -3.25 -25.89 13.53
N ALA A 73 -3.46 -25.08 12.49
CA ALA A 73 -2.41 -24.24 11.92
C ALA A 73 -1.98 -23.15 12.91
N PHE A 74 -0.67 -23.06 13.16
CA PHE A 74 -0.05 -22.00 13.96
C PHE A 74 1.29 -21.58 13.35
N ALA A 75 1.80 -20.41 13.74
CA ALA A 75 3.12 -19.92 13.37
C ALA A 75 4.05 -19.95 14.60
N PRO A 76 5.22 -20.64 14.53
CA PRO A 76 6.19 -20.51 15.61
C PRO A 76 6.75 -19.08 15.74
N PRO A 77 7.16 -18.66 16.95
CA PRO A 77 7.81 -17.37 17.15
C PRO A 77 9.18 -17.33 16.46
N GLY A 78 9.65 -16.11 16.17
CA GLY A 78 10.99 -15.86 15.63
C GLY A 78 11.00 -15.24 14.24
N GLY A 79 12.19 -14.79 13.82
CA GLY A 79 12.41 -14.11 12.56
C GLY A 79 12.05 -15.00 11.37
N ALA A 80 11.18 -14.49 10.50
CA ALA A 80 10.75 -15.16 9.28
C ALA A 80 10.59 -14.15 8.16
N HIS A 81 11.01 -14.52 6.96
CA HIS A 81 10.91 -13.68 5.77
C HIS A 81 10.14 -14.38 4.66
N GLU A 82 9.28 -13.63 4.00
CA GLU A 82 8.67 -14.04 2.74
C GLU A 82 9.31 -13.26 1.61
N THR A 83 9.83 -13.97 0.61
CA THR A 83 10.60 -13.36 -0.48
C THR A 83 9.84 -13.39 -1.79
N TYR A 84 10.04 -12.35 -2.60
CA TYR A 84 9.31 -12.08 -3.83
C TYR A 84 10.25 -11.61 -4.94
N ARG A 85 9.83 -11.85 -6.19
CA ARG A 85 10.46 -11.32 -7.40
C ARG A 85 9.45 -10.54 -8.21
N LEU A 86 9.90 -9.42 -8.79
CA LEU A 86 9.13 -8.64 -9.76
C LEU A 86 8.91 -9.49 -11.03
N ALA A 87 7.64 -9.72 -11.38
CA ALA A 87 7.23 -10.53 -12.52
C ALA A 87 6.86 -9.69 -13.74
N ASP A 88 6.27 -8.50 -13.54
CA ASP A 88 6.00 -7.51 -14.59
C ASP A 88 5.90 -6.10 -13.97
N SER A 89 6.14 -5.06 -14.77
CA SER A 89 6.13 -3.66 -14.32
C SER A 89 5.63 -2.75 -15.43
N ALA A 90 4.85 -1.75 -15.06
CA ALA A 90 4.46 -0.65 -15.95
C ALA A 90 5.57 0.40 -16.10
N PHE A 91 6.62 0.34 -15.27
CA PHE A 91 7.77 1.24 -15.34
C PHE A 91 8.79 0.74 -16.37
N PRO A 92 9.33 1.61 -17.25
CA PRO A 92 10.38 1.23 -18.18
C PRO A 92 11.66 0.83 -17.43
N GLY A 93 12.31 -0.26 -17.86
CA GLY A 93 13.67 -0.61 -17.41
C GLY A 93 13.78 -1.02 -15.93
N ALA A 94 12.75 -1.67 -15.37
CA ALA A 94 12.67 -1.98 -13.94
C ALA A 94 13.97 -2.64 -13.39
N PRO A 95 14.73 -1.93 -12.53
CA PRO A 95 15.98 -2.42 -11.97
C PRO A 95 15.74 -3.54 -10.94
N ARG A 96 16.82 -4.13 -10.41
CA ARG A 96 16.71 -5.02 -9.25
C ARG A 96 16.15 -4.21 -8.07
N GLU A 97 14.97 -4.60 -7.60
CA GLU A 97 14.28 -3.94 -6.48
C GLU A 97 14.50 -4.68 -5.16
N SER A 98 14.53 -3.92 -4.07
CA SER A 98 14.63 -4.41 -2.69
C SER A 98 13.31 -4.28 -1.92
N GLY A 99 12.40 -3.45 -2.40
CA GLY A 99 11.08 -3.22 -1.82
C GLY A 99 9.96 -3.13 -2.86
N PHE A 100 8.73 -3.40 -2.44
CA PHE A 100 7.54 -3.31 -3.32
C PHE A 100 7.31 -1.90 -3.88
N PHE A 101 7.63 -0.88 -3.08
CA PHE A 101 7.37 0.52 -3.39
C PHE A 101 8.56 1.26 -3.99
N ASP A 102 9.66 0.56 -4.31
CA ASP A 102 10.80 1.18 -5.00
C ASP A 102 10.31 1.85 -6.29
N SER A 103 10.72 3.09 -6.57
CA SER A 103 10.22 3.85 -7.75
C SER A 103 8.70 4.15 -7.76
N VAL A 104 7.98 3.96 -6.65
CA VAL A 104 6.59 4.40 -6.48
C VAL A 104 6.57 5.52 -5.45
N ASP A 105 6.14 6.73 -5.86
CA ASP A 105 5.90 7.81 -4.92
C ASP A 105 4.66 7.48 -4.07
N THR A 106 4.89 7.18 -2.79
CA THR A 106 3.85 6.90 -1.80
C THR A 106 3.53 8.12 -0.91
N SER A 107 4.13 9.27 -1.20
CA SER A 107 3.82 10.51 -0.50
C SER A 107 2.44 11.03 -0.89
N LEU A 108 1.86 11.89 -0.05
CA LEU A 108 0.63 12.61 -0.37
C LEU A 108 0.82 13.55 -1.57
N MET A 109 2.05 13.89 -1.94
CA MET A 109 2.32 14.73 -3.11
C MET A 109 1.97 14.01 -4.41
N SER A 110 2.01 12.68 -4.45
CA SER A 110 1.60 11.87 -5.62
C SER A 110 0.14 12.13 -6.05
N ILE A 111 -0.71 12.61 -5.14
CA ILE A 111 -2.10 13.01 -5.46
C ILE A 111 -2.14 14.12 -6.51
N LEU A 112 -1.08 14.94 -6.63
CA LEU A 112 -0.99 15.95 -7.68
C LEU A 112 -1.02 15.35 -9.09
N GLU A 113 -0.57 14.11 -9.27
CA GLU A 113 -0.65 13.42 -10.57
C GLU A 113 -2.10 13.18 -11.00
N LEU A 114 -3.01 12.98 -10.04
CA LEU A 114 -4.43 12.73 -10.30
C LEU A 114 -5.18 13.99 -10.74
N VAL A 115 -4.68 15.18 -10.36
CA VAL A 115 -5.29 16.48 -10.70
C VAL A 115 -4.44 17.29 -11.69
N ALA A 116 -3.38 16.69 -12.24
CA ALA A 116 -2.41 17.40 -13.08
C ALA A 116 -3.02 18.01 -14.36
N ALA A 117 -4.15 17.47 -14.84
CA ALA A 117 -4.89 18.01 -15.98
C ALA A 117 -5.50 19.39 -15.69
N ASP A 118 -5.78 19.73 -14.43
CA ASP A 118 -6.30 21.03 -14.01
C ASP A 118 -5.22 21.77 -13.21
N GLN A 119 -4.52 22.69 -13.89
CA GLN A 119 -3.43 23.45 -13.28
C GLN A 119 -3.91 24.36 -12.14
N HIS A 120 -5.15 24.84 -12.19
CA HIS A 120 -5.71 25.70 -11.15
C HIS A 120 -5.95 24.90 -9.87
N VAL A 121 -6.58 23.72 -10.00
CA VAL A 121 -6.78 22.80 -8.88
C VAL A 121 -5.43 22.32 -8.34
N ALA A 122 -4.52 21.88 -9.22
CA ALA A 122 -3.19 21.42 -8.82
C ALA A 122 -2.41 22.50 -8.04
N HIS A 123 -2.47 23.76 -8.48
CA HIS A 123 -1.87 24.89 -7.76
C HIS A 123 -2.51 25.10 -6.38
N GLY A 124 -3.84 25.05 -6.31
CA GLY A 124 -4.58 25.25 -5.07
C GLY A 124 -4.36 24.15 -4.01
N VAL A 125 -4.24 22.87 -4.43
CA VAL A 125 -4.10 21.75 -3.49
C VAL A 125 -2.65 21.47 -3.09
N ARG A 126 -1.67 21.84 -3.91
CA ARG A 126 -0.23 21.64 -3.62
C ARG A 126 0.20 22.11 -2.22
N PRO A 127 -0.10 23.34 -1.75
CA PRO A 127 0.29 23.76 -0.40
C PRO A 127 -0.40 22.95 0.69
N LEU A 128 -1.64 22.50 0.45
CA LEU A 128 -2.40 21.67 1.40
C LEU A 128 -1.78 20.28 1.54
N LEU A 129 -1.43 19.65 0.43
CA LEU A 129 -0.76 18.34 0.42
C LEU A 129 0.61 18.42 1.10
N LYS A 130 1.38 19.48 0.87
CA LYS A 130 2.67 19.69 1.53
C LYS A 130 2.50 19.79 3.06
N LYS A 131 1.51 20.56 3.52
CA LYS A 131 1.24 20.71 4.96
C LYS A 131 0.72 19.41 5.58
N ALA A 132 -0.18 18.71 4.89
CA ALA A 132 -0.68 17.40 5.32
C ALA A 132 0.44 16.35 5.40
N GLN A 133 1.36 16.34 4.42
CA GLN A 133 2.51 15.44 4.42
C GLN A 133 3.43 15.70 5.62
N ALA A 134 3.76 16.95 5.90
CA ALA A 134 4.58 17.31 7.05
C ALA A 134 3.90 16.88 8.37
N ALA A 135 2.60 17.14 8.50
CA ALA A 135 1.82 16.73 9.65
C ALA A 135 1.75 15.21 9.82
N ALA A 136 1.61 14.45 8.73
CA ALA A 136 1.60 12.99 8.75
C ALA A 136 2.96 12.40 9.16
N LEU A 137 4.06 12.99 8.69
CA LEU A 137 5.41 12.58 9.09
C LEU A 137 5.66 12.85 10.58
N GLU A 138 5.19 14.00 11.09
CA GLU A 138 5.30 14.32 12.50
C GLU A 138 4.41 13.42 13.37
N ALA A 139 3.18 13.16 12.96
CA ALA A 139 2.29 12.21 13.63
C ALA A 139 2.93 10.82 13.72
N ARG A 140 3.55 10.35 12.63
CA ARG A 140 4.28 9.07 12.61
C ARG A 140 5.47 9.06 13.56
N ARG A 141 6.17 10.19 13.71
CA ARG A 141 7.31 10.33 14.64
C ARG A 141 6.86 10.31 16.10
N LEU A 142 5.72 10.91 16.39
CA LEU A 142 5.15 11.01 17.75
C LEU A 142 4.34 9.77 18.16
N PHE A 143 3.94 8.94 17.19
CA PHE A 143 3.14 7.76 17.45
C PHE A 143 3.92 6.72 18.25
N VAL A 144 3.44 6.45 19.45
CA VAL A 144 3.88 5.33 20.30
C VAL A 144 2.64 4.54 20.67
N PRO A 145 2.57 3.20 20.45
CA PRO A 145 1.37 2.41 20.69
C PRO A 145 0.79 2.53 22.11
N SER A 146 1.64 2.74 23.12
CA SER A 146 1.20 2.93 24.51
C SER A 146 0.57 4.29 24.77
N ASN A 147 0.97 5.31 24.01
CA ASN A 147 0.54 6.72 24.16
C ASN A 147 0.18 7.31 22.77
N PRO A 148 -0.81 6.75 22.06
CA PRO A 148 -1.13 7.15 20.69
C PRO A 148 -1.64 8.60 20.59
N GLU A 149 -2.16 9.16 21.69
CA GLU A 149 -2.61 10.54 21.80
C GLU A 149 -1.52 11.58 21.52
N ASN A 150 -0.24 11.21 21.69
CA ASN A 150 0.89 12.07 21.34
C ASN A 150 0.90 12.47 19.84
N ALA A 151 0.36 11.61 18.97
CA ALA A 151 0.23 11.91 17.55
C ALA A 151 -0.99 12.79 17.22
N ALA A 152 -1.97 12.91 18.12
CA ALA A 152 -3.26 13.56 17.85
C ALA A 152 -3.16 15.04 17.45
N PRO A 153 -2.28 15.88 18.06
CA PRO A 153 -2.11 17.26 17.63
C PRO A 153 -1.62 17.37 16.17
N ALA A 154 -0.66 16.52 15.79
CA ALA A 154 -0.13 16.49 14.44
C ALA A 154 -1.18 16.03 13.42
N VAL A 155 -1.94 14.97 13.73
CA VAL A 155 -3.07 14.52 12.88
C VAL A 155 -4.10 15.63 12.69
N THR A 156 -4.48 16.32 13.77
CA THR A 156 -5.44 17.42 13.73
C THR A 156 -4.95 18.59 12.87
N ALA A 157 -3.67 18.96 12.99
CA ALA A 157 -3.04 19.98 12.16
C ALA A 157 -3.05 19.61 10.66
N GLY A 158 -2.84 18.32 10.34
CA GLY A 158 -2.96 17.79 8.99
C GLY A 158 -4.38 17.91 8.44
N LEU A 159 -5.39 17.43 9.20
CA LEU A 159 -6.79 17.47 8.80
C LEU A 159 -7.33 18.90 8.62
N ALA A 160 -6.91 19.84 9.47
CA ALA A 160 -7.29 21.24 9.34
C ALA A 160 -6.84 21.85 8.00
N SER A 161 -5.77 21.33 7.41
CA SER A 161 -5.28 21.77 6.10
C SER A 161 -6.22 21.39 4.95
N GLY A 162 -7.00 20.31 5.08
CA GLY A 162 -7.97 19.88 4.06
C GLY A 162 -9.36 20.52 4.20
N ARG A 163 -9.68 21.14 5.33
CA ARG A 163 -11.04 21.60 5.66
C ARG A 163 -11.39 23.02 5.19
N HIS A 164 -10.45 23.79 4.65
CA HIS A 164 -10.65 25.24 4.43
C HIS A 164 -11.36 25.66 3.13
N ARG A 165 -11.99 24.73 2.37
CA ARG A 165 -12.73 25.06 1.13
C ARG A 165 -14.06 24.30 1.00
N ARG A 166 -14.95 24.47 1.97
CA ARG A 166 -16.40 24.36 1.75
C ARG A 166 -17.00 25.74 2.01
N GLY A 167 -16.98 26.58 0.98
CA GLY A 167 -17.53 27.93 0.96
C GLY A 167 -17.61 28.37 -0.49
#